data_AF-A0A7U4JMQ5-F1
#
_entry.id   AF-A0A7U4JMQ5-F1
#
_cell.length_a   1.000
_cell.length_b   1.000
_cell.length_c   1.000
_cell.angle_alpha   90.00
_cell.angle_beta   90.00
_cell.angle_gamma   90.00
#
_symmetry.space_group_name_H-M   'P 1'
#
loop_
_entity.id
_entity.type
_entity.pdbx_description
1 polymer ?
#
loop_
_entity_poly.entity_id
_entity_poly.type
_entity_poly.pdbx_seq_one_letter_code
_entity_poly.pdbx_strand_id
1 'polypeptide(L)'
;MNYPVIKGASYILVHTPDMVLHNGTTQTTEKVVNPDSEYLKELPKHLRNFEDVLNYAPNQTYIGNMTPDQLGEIEMPWWDKKIEESSRFGKLGEMMPQDEFIGLMEICDVFDLVLLEKSFVENVKNKLEKHPLINEDMISKIKEGVAIEEIKKIVDEEGAEGLYNEGTLVGCVKKAHDVDVNLSAHTMLENLVVKASGVLSLLNLIAKNNINPEEIDYVIECSEEACGDMNQRGGGNFAKSLAEVAGFTNATGADMRGFCAGPSHSLIAASALVQSGVYDNVVIAGGGASAKLGMNGKDHVKKGMPILEDCLGGFAVLVSKNDGINPILRTDLVGKHTVGTGSSPQAVISSLVTDALDKAGLKITDVDKYSVEMQNPDITKPAGAGDVPQANYKMIGALGVKKKHIEKKELKDFIQNHGMSGWAPTQGHIPSGVPYLGFARKDLTEGDLNRVMIVGKGSLFLGRMTNLFDGVSIIIERNTGYQEEEKGISEDQVRKIIAESIKKLASQLIEE
;
A
#
# COMPACT_ATOMS: atom_id res chain seq x y z
N MET A 1 27.97 0.28 7.64
CA MET A 1 27.34 0.09 6.32
C MET A 1 26.30 1.15 6.14
N ASN A 2 26.21 1.74 4.94
CA ASN A 2 25.23 2.78 4.66
C ASN A 2 23.90 2.14 4.21
N TYR A 3 22.87 2.17 5.06
CA TYR A 3 21.55 1.60 4.75
C TYR A 3 20.60 2.68 4.21
N PRO A 4 19.73 2.35 3.25
CA PRO A 4 18.72 3.29 2.74
C PRO A 4 17.69 3.60 3.83
N VAL A 5 16.96 4.70 3.66
CA VAL A 5 16.02 5.22 4.67
C VAL A 5 14.63 5.42 4.10
N ILE A 6 13.62 5.41 4.98
CA ILE A 6 12.24 5.82 4.64
C ILE A 6 12.14 7.34 4.80
N LYS A 7 12.22 8.07 3.69
CA LYS A 7 12.22 9.54 3.70
C LYS A 7 10.82 10.15 3.77
N GLY A 8 9.80 9.42 3.30
CA GLY A 8 8.42 9.88 3.34
C GLY A 8 7.43 8.74 3.07
N ALA A 9 6.19 8.95 3.47
CA ALA A 9 5.09 8.05 3.18
C ALA A 9 3.79 8.85 3.01
N SER A 10 2.84 8.29 2.26
CA SER A 10 1.48 8.78 2.15
C SER A 10 0.45 7.65 2.04
N TYR A 11 -0.79 7.95 2.42
CA TYR A 11 -1.92 7.03 2.42
C TYR A 11 -3.20 7.74 1.98
N ILE A 12 -3.97 7.14 1.09
CA ILE A 12 -5.23 7.70 0.59
C ILE A 12 -6.37 6.71 0.72
N LEU A 13 -7.58 7.23 0.93
CA LEU A 13 -8.81 6.50 0.74
C LEU A 13 -9.69 7.25 -0.25
N VAL A 14 -10.25 6.55 -1.23
CA VAL A 14 -11.25 7.12 -2.12
C VAL A 14 -12.57 6.46 -1.84
N HIS A 15 -13.55 7.22 -1.36
CA HIS A 15 -14.89 6.72 -1.12
C HIS A 15 -15.64 6.57 -2.43
N THR A 16 -16.04 5.34 -2.78
CA THR A 16 -16.66 5.01 -4.07
C THR A 16 -17.88 4.10 -3.90
N PRO A 17 -18.98 4.61 -3.30
CA PRO A 17 -20.15 3.79 -2.95
C PRO A 17 -20.86 3.20 -4.17
N ASP A 18 -20.93 3.90 -5.30
CA ASP A 18 -21.55 3.38 -6.51
C ASP A 18 -20.66 2.30 -7.17
N MET A 19 -19.32 2.45 -7.11
CA MET A 19 -18.41 1.41 -7.62
C MET A 19 -18.52 0.09 -6.82
N VAL A 20 -18.95 0.12 -5.56
CA VAL A 20 -19.30 -1.11 -4.81
C VAL A 20 -20.40 -1.87 -5.55
N LEU A 21 -21.44 -1.17 -6.01
CA LEU A 21 -22.57 -1.78 -6.70
C LEU A 21 -22.19 -2.27 -8.09
N HIS A 22 -21.43 -1.47 -8.83
CA HIS A 22 -21.23 -1.64 -10.27
C HIS A 22 -19.94 -2.37 -10.64
N ASN A 23 -18.90 -2.34 -9.80
CA ASN A 23 -17.56 -2.81 -10.15
C ASN A 23 -16.96 -3.80 -9.14
N GLY A 24 -17.52 -3.91 -7.92
CA GLY A 24 -17.13 -4.92 -6.94
C GLY A 24 -17.42 -6.35 -7.42
N THR A 25 -16.42 -7.24 -7.37
CA THR A 25 -16.54 -8.60 -7.95
C THR A 25 -17.65 -9.43 -7.32
N THR A 26 -17.89 -9.29 -6.01
CA THR A 26 -18.97 -9.98 -5.30
C THR A 26 -20.34 -9.57 -5.84
N GLN A 27 -20.52 -8.28 -6.11
CA GLN A 27 -21.77 -7.67 -6.56
C GLN A 27 -22.02 -7.95 -8.04
N THR A 28 -21.00 -7.77 -8.88
CA THR A 28 -21.10 -8.05 -10.31
C THR A 28 -21.35 -9.55 -10.56
N THR A 29 -20.67 -10.43 -9.84
CA THR A 29 -20.93 -11.88 -9.92
C THR A 29 -22.35 -12.22 -9.47
N GLU A 30 -22.83 -11.65 -8.37
CA GLU A 30 -24.21 -11.89 -7.93
C GLU A 30 -25.22 -11.38 -8.95
N LYS A 31 -24.99 -10.22 -9.58
CA LYS A 31 -25.86 -9.70 -10.66
C LYS A 31 -25.98 -10.67 -11.83
N VAL A 32 -24.89 -11.36 -12.18
CA VAL A 32 -24.90 -12.37 -13.26
C VAL A 32 -25.61 -13.65 -12.82
N VAL A 33 -25.34 -14.15 -11.60
CA VAL A 33 -25.80 -15.48 -11.16
C VAL A 33 -27.21 -15.44 -10.57
N ASN A 34 -27.59 -14.36 -9.89
CA ASN A 34 -28.85 -14.21 -9.16
C ASN A 34 -29.27 -12.71 -9.08
N PRO A 35 -29.69 -12.12 -10.22
CA PRO A 35 -29.97 -10.68 -10.31
C PRO A 35 -31.05 -10.18 -9.33
N ASP A 36 -32.01 -11.03 -8.96
CA ASP A 36 -33.10 -10.68 -8.04
C ASP A 36 -32.82 -11.04 -6.57
N SER A 37 -31.55 -11.33 -6.23
CA SER A 37 -31.17 -11.71 -4.88
C SER A 37 -31.59 -10.67 -3.84
N GLU A 38 -31.96 -11.15 -2.65
CA GLU A 38 -32.27 -10.26 -1.52
C GLU A 38 -31.05 -9.39 -1.15
N TYR A 39 -29.85 -9.94 -1.31
CA TYR A 39 -28.61 -9.21 -1.10
C TYR A 39 -28.51 -7.96 -1.97
N LEU A 40 -28.74 -8.08 -3.29
CA LEU A 40 -28.64 -6.94 -4.21
C LEU A 40 -29.72 -5.88 -3.95
N LYS A 41 -30.90 -6.29 -3.47
CA LYS A 41 -32.00 -5.37 -3.11
C LYS A 41 -31.71 -4.58 -1.85
N GLU A 42 -31.10 -5.22 -0.84
CA GLU A 42 -30.78 -4.56 0.42
C GLU A 42 -29.48 -3.74 0.34
N LEU A 43 -28.48 -4.19 -0.43
CA LEU A 43 -27.14 -3.60 -0.50
C LEU A 43 -27.10 -2.06 -0.59
N PRO A 44 -27.91 -1.37 -1.43
CA PRO A 44 -27.88 0.10 -1.51
C PRO A 44 -28.18 0.80 -0.17
N LYS A 45 -28.96 0.17 0.73
CA LYS A 45 -29.30 0.72 2.05
C LYS A 45 -28.14 0.63 3.05
N HIS A 46 -27.11 -0.14 2.73
CA HIS A 46 -25.93 -0.35 3.56
C HIS A 46 -24.71 0.45 3.09
N LEU A 47 -24.82 1.21 2.00
CA LEU A 47 -23.76 2.11 1.56
C LEU A 47 -23.66 3.31 2.51
N ARG A 48 -22.43 3.74 2.79
CA ARG A 48 -22.18 4.91 3.64
C ARG A 48 -22.20 6.18 2.79
N ASN A 49 -22.55 7.29 3.42
CA ASN A 49 -22.26 8.60 2.85
C ASN A 49 -20.81 9.01 3.21
N PHE A 50 -20.31 10.07 2.58
CA PHE A 50 -18.93 10.50 2.81
C PHE A 50 -18.68 10.98 4.25
N GLU A 51 -19.68 11.57 4.93
CA GLU A 51 -19.55 12.00 6.33
C GLU A 51 -19.33 10.80 7.28
N ASP A 52 -20.02 9.69 7.07
CA ASP A 52 -19.83 8.47 7.85
C ASP A 52 -18.44 7.85 7.60
N VAL A 53 -17.90 7.99 6.39
CA VAL A 53 -16.52 7.59 6.06
C VAL A 53 -15.50 8.46 6.78
N LEU A 54 -15.74 9.78 6.85
CA LEU A 54 -14.88 10.71 7.57
C LEU A 54 -14.88 10.42 9.07
N ASN A 55 -16.05 10.17 9.64
CA ASN A 55 -16.25 9.94 11.08
C ASN A 55 -15.87 8.53 11.55
N TYR A 56 -15.25 7.72 10.68
CA TYR A 56 -14.82 6.36 11.01
C TYR A 56 -13.37 6.32 11.49
N ALA A 57 -13.14 5.94 12.75
CA ALA A 57 -11.83 5.99 13.40
C ALA A 57 -10.69 5.25 12.65
N PRO A 58 -10.91 4.04 12.08
CA PRO A 58 -9.90 3.38 11.26
C PRO A 58 -9.49 4.17 10.03
N ASN A 59 -10.42 4.90 9.39
CA ASN A 59 -10.10 5.74 8.23
C ASN A 59 -9.25 6.95 8.63
N GLN A 60 -9.59 7.62 9.75
CA GLN A 60 -8.75 8.70 10.28
C GLN A 60 -7.37 8.22 10.73
N THR A 61 -7.29 7.00 11.26
CA THR A 61 -6.01 6.35 11.56
C THR A 61 -5.24 6.11 10.25
N TYR A 62 -5.88 5.62 9.20
CA TYR A 62 -5.21 5.34 7.93
C TYR A 62 -4.54 6.58 7.31
N ILE A 63 -5.18 7.76 7.37
CA ILE A 63 -4.62 9.02 6.84
C ILE A 63 -3.78 9.82 7.86
N GLY A 64 -3.53 9.25 9.05
CA GLY A 64 -2.60 9.81 10.05
C GLY A 64 -3.15 10.91 10.96
N ASN A 65 -4.48 11.04 11.08
CA ASN A 65 -5.11 11.95 12.05
C ASN A 65 -5.19 11.35 13.46
N MET A 66 -5.25 10.01 13.56
CA MET A 66 -5.13 9.26 14.80
C MET A 66 -3.91 8.33 14.74
N THR A 67 -3.33 8.00 15.89
CA THR A 67 -2.30 6.95 15.98
C THR A 67 -2.94 5.56 16.14
N PRO A 68 -2.24 4.47 15.76
CA PRO A 68 -2.70 3.11 16.02
C PRO A 68 -3.00 2.82 17.50
N ASP A 69 -2.24 3.43 18.42
CA ASP A 69 -2.46 3.28 19.86
C ASP A 69 -3.75 3.99 20.30
N GLN A 70 -4.03 5.21 19.82
CA GLN A 70 -5.29 5.92 20.07
C GLN A 70 -6.49 5.14 19.55
N LEU A 71 -6.38 4.51 18.38
CA LEU A 71 -7.43 3.62 17.87
C LEU A 71 -7.65 2.40 18.80
N GLY A 72 -6.56 1.85 19.35
CA GLY A 72 -6.60 0.72 20.28
C GLY A 72 -7.28 1.02 21.62
N GLU A 73 -7.36 2.29 22.00
CA GLU A 73 -8.10 2.74 23.20
C GLU A 73 -9.62 2.76 22.99
N ILE A 74 -10.08 2.81 21.74
CA ILE A 74 -11.50 2.77 21.40
C ILE A 74 -11.96 1.31 21.38
N GLU A 75 -12.95 0.99 22.22
CA GLU A 75 -13.57 -0.33 22.24
C GLU A 75 -14.12 -0.71 20.85
N MET A 76 -14.01 -1.97 20.45
CA MET A 76 -14.62 -2.49 19.23
C MET A 76 -16.08 -2.93 19.44
N PRO A 77 -16.94 -2.94 18.41
CA PRO A 77 -16.66 -2.50 17.04
C PRO A 77 -16.51 -0.97 16.95
N TRP A 78 -15.90 -0.49 15.86
CA TRP A 78 -15.77 0.95 15.61
C TRP A 78 -16.82 1.47 14.62
N TRP A 79 -17.40 0.61 13.78
CA TRP A 79 -18.33 1.00 12.73
C TRP A 79 -19.65 1.59 13.25
N ASP A 80 -20.01 1.31 14.51
CA ASP A 80 -21.19 1.84 15.20
C ASP A 80 -20.88 3.10 16.04
N LYS A 81 -19.65 3.62 15.94
CA LYS A 81 -19.15 4.80 16.66
C LYS A 81 -18.75 5.87 15.67
N LYS A 82 -19.00 7.12 16.05
CA LYS A 82 -18.54 8.30 15.32
C LYS A 82 -17.52 9.04 16.17
N ILE A 83 -16.45 9.49 15.54
CA ILE A 83 -15.53 10.46 16.12
C ILE A 83 -16.01 11.87 15.79
N GLU A 84 -15.84 12.81 16.71
CA GLU A 84 -16.33 14.19 16.55
C GLU A 84 -15.36 15.06 15.73
N GLU A 85 -14.05 14.80 15.82
CA GLU A 85 -13.01 15.57 15.13
C GLU A 85 -12.48 14.80 13.91
N SER A 86 -13.26 14.78 12.83
CA SER A 86 -12.84 14.20 11.55
C SER A 86 -12.40 15.25 10.53
N SER A 87 -11.52 14.86 9.62
CA SER A 87 -11.07 15.69 8.50
C SER A 87 -10.84 14.83 7.27
N ARG A 88 -11.12 15.39 6.08
CA ARG A 88 -10.76 14.75 4.81
C ARG A 88 -9.24 14.76 4.57
N PHE A 89 -8.51 15.72 5.15
CA PHE A 89 -7.05 15.79 5.03
C PHE A 89 -6.40 15.38 6.34
N GLY A 90 -5.38 14.54 6.25
CA GLY A 90 -4.58 14.10 7.37
C GLY A 90 -3.09 14.37 7.20
N LYS A 91 -2.34 14.03 8.25
CA LYS A 91 -0.87 14.21 8.29
C LYS A 91 -0.15 13.34 7.27
N LEU A 92 -0.70 12.16 6.99
CA LEU A 92 -0.11 11.19 6.07
C LEU A 92 -0.90 11.09 4.75
N GLY A 93 -1.98 11.84 4.55
CA GLY A 93 -2.63 11.88 3.24
C GLY A 93 -4.06 12.41 3.28
N GLU A 94 -4.99 11.75 2.61
CA GLU A 94 -6.35 12.26 2.45
C GLU A 94 -7.43 11.22 2.15
N MET A 95 -8.69 11.65 2.30
CA MET A 95 -9.88 10.97 1.83
C MET A 95 -10.56 11.80 0.73
N MET A 96 -10.82 11.18 -0.42
CA MET A 96 -11.45 11.83 -1.58
C MET A 96 -12.85 11.25 -1.82
N PRO A 97 -13.87 12.09 -2.09
CA PRO A 97 -15.20 11.62 -2.46
C PRO A 97 -15.25 11.15 -3.93
N GLN A 98 -16.26 10.34 -4.25
CA GLN A 98 -16.38 9.64 -5.54
C GLN A 98 -16.43 10.56 -6.76
N ASP A 99 -17.12 11.69 -6.64
CA ASP A 99 -17.31 12.64 -7.72
C ASP A 99 -15.99 13.30 -8.13
N GLU A 100 -15.21 13.79 -7.16
CA GLU A 100 -13.85 14.29 -7.38
C GLU A 100 -12.95 13.20 -8.00
N PHE A 101 -13.10 11.95 -7.54
CA PHE A 101 -12.32 10.83 -8.07
C PHE A 101 -12.65 10.47 -9.51
N ILE A 102 -13.92 10.53 -9.92
CA ILE A 102 -14.31 10.32 -11.31
C ILE A 102 -13.66 11.38 -12.22
N GLY A 103 -13.58 12.64 -11.76
CA GLY A 103 -12.81 13.66 -12.47
C GLY A 103 -11.30 13.34 -12.53
N LEU A 104 -10.73 12.84 -11.43
CA LEU A 104 -9.33 12.40 -11.42
C LEU A 104 -9.08 11.21 -12.38
N MET A 105 -10.05 10.33 -12.57
CA MET A 105 -9.96 9.27 -13.58
C MET A 105 -9.88 9.86 -15.00
N GLU A 106 -10.67 10.89 -15.32
CA GLU A 106 -10.57 11.59 -16.62
C GLU A 106 -9.21 12.29 -16.77
N ILE A 107 -8.69 12.93 -15.72
CA ILE A 107 -7.35 13.54 -15.73
C ILE A 107 -6.26 12.50 -16.03
N CYS A 108 -6.42 11.28 -15.52
CA CYS A 108 -5.46 10.19 -15.69
C CYS A 108 -5.61 9.45 -17.03
N ASP A 109 -6.68 9.69 -17.77
CA ASP A 109 -6.96 9.03 -19.03
C ASP A 109 -6.30 9.77 -20.21
N VAL A 110 -5.24 9.15 -20.75
CA VAL A 110 -4.48 9.69 -21.89
C VAL A 110 -4.99 9.17 -23.24
N PHE A 111 -6.01 8.31 -23.25
CA PHE A 111 -6.53 7.63 -24.45
C PHE A 111 -7.99 7.98 -24.76
N ASP A 112 -8.54 8.98 -24.08
CA ASP A 112 -9.91 9.46 -24.28
C ASP A 112 -10.98 8.36 -24.16
N LEU A 113 -10.76 7.41 -23.25
CA LEU A 113 -11.67 6.32 -22.89
C LEU A 113 -12.77 6.77 -21.92
N VAL A 114 -12.48 7.71 -21.03
CA VAL A 114 -13.45 8.29 -20.09
C VAL A 114 -14.25 9.36 -20.82
N LEU A 115 -15.58 9.23 -20.76
CA LEU A 115 -16.53 10.23 -21.22
C LEU A 115 -17.45 10.59 -20.06
N LEU A 116 -17.52 11.88 -19.72
CA LEU A 116 -18.35 12.38 -18.63
C LEU A 116 -19.46 13.29 -19.18
N GLU A 117 -20.57 13.36 -18.46
CA GLU A 117 -21.70 14.23 -18.78
C GLU A 117 -21.36 15.69 -18.49
N LYS A 118 -21.81 16.61 -19.35
CA LYS A 118 -21.47 18.05 -19.29
C LYS A 118 -21.70 18.69 -17.91
N SER A 119 -22.89 18.54 -17.33
CA SER A 119 -23.20 19.15 -16.03
C SER A 119 -22.41 18.54 -14.89
N PHE A 120 -22.11 17.24 -14.97
CA PHE A 120 -21.24 16.57 -14.01
C PHE A 120 -19.81 17.08 -14.09
N VAL A 121 -19.27 17.25 -15.30
CA VAL A 121 -17.93 17.82 -15.53
C VAL A 121 -17.82 19.22 -14.96
N GLU A 122 -18.80 20.10 -15.22
CA GLU A 122 -18.80 21.45 -14.66
C GLU A 122 -18.74 21.43 -13.12
N ASN A 123 -19.48 20.53 -12.48
CA ASN A 123 -19.48 20.40 -11.02
C ASN A 123 -18.12 19.91 -10.48
N VAL A 124 -17.60 18.83 -11.06
CA VAL A 124 -16.35 18.20 -10.60
C VAL A 124 -15.15 19.10 -10.87
N LYS A 125 -15.11 19.79 -12.02
CA LYS A 125 -14.05 20.77 -12.32
C LYS A 125 -14.00 21.89 -11.27
N ASN A 126 -15.15 22.46 -10.90
CA ASN A 126 -15.24 23.48 -9.85
C ASN A 126 -14.77 23.00 -8.46
N LYS A 127 -14.87 21.69 -8.18
CA LYS A 127 -14.37 21.09 -6.93
C LYS A 127 -12.87 20.84 -7.01
N LEU A 128 -12.40 20.25 -8.10
CA LEU A 128 -10.99 19.92 -8.31
C LEU A 128 -10.11 21.18 -8.42
N GLU A 129 -10.61 22.28 -8.98
CA GLU A 129 -9.91 23.59 -8.98
C GLU A 129 -9.62 24.12 -7.57
N LYS A 130 -10.40 23.71 -6.56
CA LYS A 130 -10.21 24.08 -5.15
C LYS A 130 -9.40 23.04 -4.39
N HIS A 131 -9.10 21.90 -5.01
CA HIS A 131 -8.35 20.83 -4.39
C HIS A 131 -6.87 21.23 -4.28
N PRO A 132 -6.25 21.18 -3.09
CA PRO A 132 -4.91 21.72 -2.88
C PRO A 132 -3.81 21.01 -3.67
N LEU A 133 -4.08 19.80 -4.17
CA LEU A 133 -3.12 18.98 -4.90
C LEU A 133 -3.33 18.94 -6.42
N ILE A 134 -4.42 19.52 -6.92
CA ILE A 134 -4.73 19.49 -8.36
C ILE A 134 -4.36 20.84 -8.95
N ASN A 135 -3.43 20.83 -9.90
CA ASN A 135 -2.91 22.05 -10.53
C ASN A 135 -3.62 22.39 -11.85
N GLU A 136 -3.32 23.55 -12.43
CA GLU A 136 -3.94 24.01 -13.67
C GLU A 136 -3.71 23.06 -14.86
N ASP A 137 -2.54 22.42 -14.95
CA ASP A 137 -2.25 21.43 -16.01
C ASP A 137 -3.19 20.23 -15.91
N MET A 138 -3.40 19.71 -14.70
CA MET A 138 -4.36 18.63 -14.45
C MET A 138 -5.79 19.05 -14.77
N ILE A 139 -6.21 20.24 -14.33
CA ILE A 139 -7.55 20.76 -14.65
C ILE A 139 -7.77 20.91 -16.16
N SER A 140 -6.72 21.26 -16.91
CA SER A 140 -6.81 21.40 -18.38
C SER A 140 -7.08 20.09 -19.12
N LYS A 141 -6.86 18.93 -18.48
CA LYS A 141 -7.13 17.60 -19.03
C LYS A 141 -8.60 17.19 -18.91
N ILE A 142 -9.38 17.86 -18.07
CA ILE A 142 -10.83 17.67 -17.97
C ILE A 142 -11.49 18.31 -19.20
N LYS A 143 -12.29 17.53 -19.93
CA LYS A 143 -12.92 17.95 -21.19
C LYS A 143 -14.17 18.79 -20.93
N GLU A 144 -14.93 19.14 -21.97
CA GLU A 144 -16.21 19.86 -21.82
C GLU A 144 -17.38 18.93 -21.45
N GLY A 145 -17.19 17.61 -21.54
CA GLY A 145 -18.24 16.61 -21.38
C GLY A 145 -19.14 16.44 -22.61
N VAL A 146 -19.94 15.37 -22.60
CA VAL A 146 -20.85 14.98 -23.69
C VAL A 146 -22.30 14.91 -23.22
N ALA A 147 -23.24 14.81 -24.17
CA ALA A 147 -24.66 14.68 -23.84
C ALA A 147 -24.95 13.33 -23.17
N ILE A 148 -25.85 13.30 -22.20
CA ILE A 148 -26.19 12.06 -21.48
C ILE A 148 -26.78 10.98 -22.40
N GLU A 149 -27.47 11.38 -23.48
CA GLU A 149 -27.99 10.48 -24.50
C GLU A 149 -26.88 9.73 -25.23
N GLU A 150 -25.74 10.40 -25.45
CA GLU A 150 -24.56 9.79 -26.07
C GLU A 150 -23.94 8.74 -25.14
N ILE A 151 -23.77 9.08 -23.85
CA ILE A 151 -23.25 8.15 -22.84
C ILE A 151 -24.14 6.91 -22.74
N LYS A 152 -25.47 7.09 -22.66
CA LYS A 152 -26.43 5.98 -22.62
C LYS A 152 -26.29 5.08 -23.84
N LYS A 153 -26.20 5.67 -25.03
CA LYS A 153 -26.01 4.91 -26.26
C LYS A 153 -24.72 4.07 -26.21
N ILE A 154 -23.60 4.64 -25.78
CA ILE A 154 -22.31 3.93 -25.74
C ILE A 154 -22.36 2.78 -24.70
N VAL A 155 -23.00 2.99 -23.55
CA VAL A 155 -23.18 1.94 -22.53
C VAL A 155 -24.09 0.83 -23.04
N ASP A 156 -25.26 1.17 -23.58
CA ASP A 156 -26.29 0.20 -23.96
C ASP A 156 -25.98 -0.54 -25.27
N GLU A 157 -25.33 0.13 -26.23
CA GLU A 157 -25.12 -0.40 -27.59
C GLU A 157 -23.65 -0.78 -27.89
N GLU A 158 -22.67 -0.12 -27.27
CA GLU A 158 -21.24 -0.26 -27.63
C GLU A 158 -20.41 -1.00 -26.59
N GLY A 159 -21.00 -1.34 -25.44
CA GLY A 159 -20.39 -2.16 -24.38
C GLY A 159 -19.39 -1.41 -23.50
N ALA A 160 -19.60 -0.12 -23.27
CA ALA A 160 -18.86 0.65 -22.27
C ALA A 160 -19.34 0.35 -20.84
N GLU A 161 -18.45 0.55 -19.87
CA GLU A 161 -18.79 0.47 -18.45
C GLU A 161 -19.35 1.81 -17.98
N GLY A 162 -20.55 1.81 -17.38
CA GLY A 162 -21.15 3.02 -16.84
C GLY A 162 -20.43 3.52 -15.58
N LEU A 163 -20.25 4.84 -15.48
CA LEU A 163 -19.80 5.53 -14.27
C LEU A 163 -21.01 6.17 -13.60
N TYR A 164 -21.19 5.89 -12.32
CA TYR A 164 -22.35 6.33 -11.55
C TYR A 164 -21.93 7.18 -10.37
N ASN A 165 -22.74 8.19 -10.05
CA ASN A 165 -22.60 8.99 -8.86
C ASN A 165 -23.97 9.26 -8.25
N GLU A 166 -24.15 8.91 -6.97
CA GLU A 166 -25.43 9.00 -6.27
C GLU A 166 -26.55 8.25 -7.01
N GLY A 167 -26.23 7.05 -7.53
CA GLY A 167 -27.14 6.21 -8.31
C GLY A 167 -27.45 6.73 -9.72
N THR A 168 -26.87 7.86 -10.15
CA THR A 168 -27.12 8.46 -11.46
C THR A 168 -25.97 8.17 -12.42
N LEU A 169 -26.27 7.79 -13.66
CA LEU A 169 -25.26 7.64 -14.71
C LEU A 169 -24.68 9.01 -15.06
N VAL A 170 -23.38 9.20 -14.83
CA VAL A 170 -22.66 10.46 -15.04
C VAL A 170 -21.55 10.37 -16.08
N GLY A 171 -21.25 9.17 -16.56
CA GLY A 171 -20.21 8.94 -17.56
C GLY A 171 -20.08 7.48 -17.95
N CYS A 172 -19.05 7.16 -18.72
CA CYS A 172 -18.67 5.79 -19.03
C CYS A 172 -17.18 5.67 -19.31
N VAL A 173 -16.66 4.44 -19.22
CA VAL A 173 -15.33 4.05 -19.70
C VAL A 173 -15.49 3.16 -20.92
N LYS A 174 -14.93 3.58 -22.05
CA LYS A 174 -14.93 2.81 -23.30
C LYS A 174 -13.91 1.67 -23.25
N LYS A 175 -14.17 0.63 -24.05
CA LYS A 175 -13.14 -0.35 -24.42
C LYS A 175 -12.02 0.31 -25.22
N ALA A 176 -10.79 -0.14 -25.02
CA ALA A 176 -9.63 0.28 -25.82
C ALA A 176 -9.40 -0.64 -27.05
N HIS A 177 -10.08 -1.78 -27.11
CA HIS A 177 -10.05 -2.69 -28.27
C HIS A 177 -11.34 -3.51 -28.38
N ASP A 178 -11.75 -3.87 -29.61
CA ASP A 178 -13.01 -4.58 -29.85
C ASP A 178 -13.01 -6.05 -29.43
N VAL A 179 -11.85 -6.69 -29.43
CA VAL A 179 -11.72 -8.15 -29.24
C VAL A 179 -10.82 -8.51 -28.06
N ASP A 180 -9.97 -7.59 -27.61
CA ASP A 180 -9.00 -7.91 -26.57
C ASP A 180 -9.66 -7.79 -25.21
N VAL A 181 -9.84 -8.91 -24.52
CA VAL A 181 -10.45 -8.95 -23.20
C VAL A 181 -9.66 -8.13 -22.17
N ASN A 182 -8.33 -8.01 -22.31
CA ASN A 182 -7.51 -7.21 -21.40
C ASN A 182 -7.58 -5.70 -21.72
N LEU A 183 -8.20 -5.33 -22.84
CA LEU A 183 -8.50 -3.94 -23.23
C LEU A 183 -10.01 -3.71 -23.35
N SER A 184 -10.80 -4.57 -22.69
CA SER A 184 -12.24 -4.40 -22.54
C SER A 184 -12.57 -3.16 -21.70
N ALA A 185 -13.80 -2.67 -21.78
CA ALA A 185 -14.24 -1.54 -20.96
C ALA A 185 -14.09 -1.83 -19.45
N HIS A 186 -14.41 -3.06 -19.03
CA HIS A 186 -14.20 -3.55 -17.68
C HIS A 186 -12.73 -3.41 -17.24
N THR A 187 -11.81 -4.03 -17.98
CA THR A 187 -10.37 -3.97 -17.63
C THR A 187 -9.82 -2.55 -17.70
N MET A 188 -10.30 -1.73 -18.64
CA MET A 188 -9.86 -0.34 -18.72
C MET A 188 -10.35 0.49 -17.53
N LEU A 189 -11.57 0.26 -17.06
CA LEU A 189 -12.07 0.89 -15.84
C LEU A 189 -11.21 0.51 -14.64
N GLU A 190 -10.91 -0.79 -14.44
CA GLU A 190 -10.07 -1.23 -13.32
C GLU A 190 -8.67 -0.61 -13.39
N ASN A 191 -8.04 -0.59 -14.58
CA ASN A 191 -6.75 0.04 -14.79
C ASN A 191 -6.78 1.55 -14.47
N LEU A 192 -7.82 2.27 -14.89
CA LEU A 192 -7.97 3.70 -14.61
C LEU A 192 -8.22 3.98 -13.13
N VAL A 193 -8.98 3.12 -12.44
CA VAL A 193 -9.21 3.21 -10.99
C VAL A 193 -7.89 3.04 -10.22
N VAL A 194 -7.08 2.04 -10.57
CA VAL A 194 -5.75 1.85 -9.99
C VAL A 194 -4.83 3.04 -10.31
N LYS A 195 -4.81 3.49 -11.57
CA LYS A 195 -3.98 4.62 -11.99
C LYS A 195 -4.33 5.89 -11.20
N ALA A 196 -5.61 6.28 -11.19
CA ALA A 196 -6.06 7.52 -10.54
C ALA A 196 -5.79 7.52 -9.03
N SER A 197 -6.08 6.42 -8.35
CA SER A 197 -5.84 6.31 -6.89
C SER A 197 -4.34 6.21 -6.56
N GLY A 198 -3.54 5.60 -7.43
CA GLY A 198 -2.08 5.62 -7.34
C GLY A 198 -1.50 7.03 -7.52
N VAL A 199 -2.00 7.80 -8.50
CA VAL A 199 -1.62 9.21 -8.70
C VAL A 199 -1.94 10.04 -7.47
N LEU A 200 -3.14 9.87 -6.89
CA LEU A 200 -3.51 10.57 -5.65
C LEU A 200 -2.55 10.27 -4.49
N SER A 201 -2.10 9.02 -4.39
CA SER A 201 -1.09 8.60 -3.41
C SER A 201 0.23 9.34 -3.62
N LEU A 202 0.71 9.45 -4.87
CA LEU A 202 1.93 10.18 -5.21
C LEU A 202 1.82 11.69 -4.95
N LEU A 203 0.69 12.32 -5.30
CA LEU A 203 0.45 13.74 -5.02
C LEU A 203 0.50 14.03 -3.51
N ASN A 204 -0.08 13.16 -2.69
CA ASN A 204 0.02 13.26 -1.24
C ASN A 204 1.45 13.01 -0.75
N LEU A 205 2.19 12.07 -1.34
CA LEU A 205 3.58 11.83 -0.97
C LEU A 205 4.40 13.11 -1.12
N ILE A 206 4.27 13.78 -2.28
CA ILE A 206 4.92 15.06 -2.58
C ILE A 206 4.54 16.13 -1.57
N ALA A 207 3.24 16.39 -1.42
CA ALA A 207 2.76 17.52 -0.63
C ALA A 207 2.98 17.36 0.88
N LYS A 208 2.85 16.13 1.41
CA LYS A 208 2.97 15.88 2.86
C LYS A 208 4.43 15.78 3.32
N ASN A 209 5.37 15.55 2.40
CA ASN A 209 6.78 15.35 2.72
C ASN A 209 7.71 16.37 2.05
N ASN A 210 7.18 17.37 1.35
CA ASN A 210 7.94 18.41 0.65
C ASN A 210 9.03 17.84 -0.29
N ILE A 211 8.64 16.84 -1.09
CA ILE A 211 9.53 16.16 -2.03
C ILE A 211 9.57 16.93 -3.34
N ASN A 212 10.76 17.11 -3.92
CA ASN A 212 10.89 17.59 -5.29
C ASN A 212 10.59 16.44 -6.28
N PRO A 213 9.56 16.53 -7.14
CA PRO A 213 9.22 15.48 -8.10
C PRO A 213 10.37 15.12 -9.06
N GLU A 214 11.22 16.10 -9.41
CA GLU A 214 12.35 15.90 -10.33
C GLU A 214 13.50 15.10 -9.71
N GLU A 215 13.54 14.94 -8.39
CA GLU A 215 14.57 14.14 -7.70
C GLU A 215 14.26 12.64 -7.68
N ILE A 216 13.09 12.21 -8.16
CA ILE A 216 12.71 10.80 -8.19
C ILE A 216 13.31 10.12 -9.42
N ASP A 217 14.08 9.04 -9.19
CA ASP A 217 14.78 8.32 -10.26
C ASP A 217 14.02 7.08 -10.74
N TYR A 218 13.27 6.44 -9.82
CA TYR A 218 12.60 5.17 -10.09
C TYR A 218 11.28 5.02 -9.33
N VAL A 219 10.29 4.42 -9.99
CA VAL A 219 9.01 4.06 -9.37
C VAL A 219 8.81 2.54 -9.44
N ILE A 220 8.47 1.94 -8.30
CA ILE A 220 7.96 0.57 -8.20
C ILE A 220 6.47 0.66 -7.88
N GLU A 221 5.63 0.22 -8.80
CA GLU A 221 4.19 0.11 -8.54
C GLU A 221 3.86 -1.33 -8.12
N CYS A 222 3.06 -1.50 -7.07
CA CYS A 222 2.91 -2.79 -6.38
C CYS A 222 1.48 -3.15 -5.96
N SER A 223 0.47 -2.54 -6.59
CA SER A 223 -0.93 -2.95 -6.46
C SER A 223 -1.20 -4.34 -7.06
N GLU A 224 -2.47 -4.75 -7.01
CA GLU A 224 -2.92 -6.09 -7.40
C GLU A 224 -3.08 -6.25 -8.92
N GLU A 225 -3.29 -5.17 -9.67
CA GLU A 225 -3.70 -5.22 -11.07
C GLU A 225 -2.54 -5.31 -12.06
N ALA A 226 -2.70 -6.02 -13.17
CA ALA A 226 -1.68 -6.13 -14.20
C ALA A 226 -2.22 -5.60 -15.54
N CYS A 227 -1.69 -4.46 -16.01
CA CYS A 227 -2.12 -3.88 -17.29
C CYS A 227 -1.31 -4.45 -18.46
N GLY A 228 -1.94 -4.54 -19.63
CA GLY A 228 -1.33 -5.08 -20.85
C GLY A 228 -2.37 -5.62 -21.81
N ASP A 229 -1.94 -6.01 -23.01
CA ASP A 229 -2.81 -6.57 -24.04
C ASP A 229 -2.86 -8.12 -23.98
N MET A 230 -3.51 -8.76 -24.95
CA MET A 230 -3.58 -10.21 -25.08
C MET A 230 -2.23 -10.89 -25.33
N ASN A 231 -1.25 -10.17 -25.87
CA ASN A 231 0.08 -10.70 -26.18
C ASN A 231 1.04 -10.56 -25.00
N GLN A 232 0.87 -9.52 -24.19
CA GLN A 232 1.75 -9.17 -23.07
C GLN A 232 0.93 -8.71 -21.85
N ARG A 233 0.21 -9.65 -21.22
CA ARG A 233 -0.47 -9.42 -19.95
C ARG A 233 0.54 -9.01 -18.88
N GLY A 234 0.36 -7.85 -18.25
CA GLY A 234 1.32 -7.29 -17.29
C GLY A 234 2.57 -6.66 -17.91
N GLY A 235 2.62 -6.51 -19.24
CA GLY A 235 3.68 -5.76 -19.94
C GLY A 235 3.44 -4.25 -19.99
N GLY A 236 2.22 -3.81 -19.71
CA GLY A 236 1.93 -2.41 -19.41
C GLY A 236 2.58 -1.99 -18.09
N ASN A 237 2.80 -0.69 -17.91
CA ASN A 237 3.61 -0.18 -16.82
C ASN A 237 2.83 0.87 -16.03
N PHE A 238 2.21 0.45 -14.93
CA PHE A 238 1.53 1.38 -14.04
C PHE A 238 2.52 2.38 -13.44
N ALA A 239 3.68 1.93 -12.98
CA ALA A 239 4.69 2.79 -12.35
C ALA A 239 5.01 4.04 -13.19
N LYS A 240 5.26 3.88 -14.49
CA LYS A 240 5.48 4.99 -15.42
C LYS A 240 4.22 5.83 -15.65
N SER A 241 3.06 5.18 -15.79
CA SER A 241 1.80 5.90 -15.97
C SER A 241 1.44 6.77 -14.76
N LEU A 242 1.81 6.35 -13.54
CA LEU A 242 1.65 7.14 -12.32
C LEU A 242 2.68 8.29 -12.28
N ALA A 243 3.94 7.97 -12.55
CA ALA A 243 5.06 8.92 -12.55
C ALA A 243 4.83 10.10 -13.51
N GLU A 244 4.31 9.81 -14.70
CA GLU A 244 3.97 10.81 -15.72
C GLU A 244 2.99 11.86 -15.17
N VAL A 245 1.89 11.42 -14.56
CA VAL A 245 0.84 12.31 -14.06
C VAL A 245 1.30 13.05 -12.80
N ALA A 246 2.13 12.41 -11.96
CA ALA A 246 2.69 13.01 -10.74
C ALA A 246 3.87 13.97 -11.00
N GLY A 247 4.35 14.09 -12.24
CA GLY A 247 5.44 14.99 -12.61
C GLY A 247 6.84 14.47 -12.28
N PHE A 248 7.03 13.17 -12.12
CA PHE A 248 8.34 12.54 -11.92
C PHE A 248 9.09 12.39 -13.26
N THR A 249 9.41 13.52 -13.88
CA THR A 249 9.93 13.61 -15.26
C THR A 249 11.26 12.88 -15.48
N ASN A 250 12.07 12.71 -14.43
CA ASN A 250 13.34 11.99 -14.48
C ASN A 250 13.21 10.49 -14.13
N ALA A 251 12.04 10.04 -13.71
CA ALA A 251 11.85 8.68 -13.25
C ALA A 251 11.65 7.69 -14.41
N THR A 252 12.23 6.51 -14.27
CA THR A 252 11.74 5.29 -14.93
C THR A 252 11.00 4.42 -13.91
N GLY A 253 10.56 3.22 -14.28
CA GLY A 253 9.86 2.38 -13.32
C GLY A 253 9.41 1.04 -13.88
N ALA A 254 8.98 0.17 -12.98
CA ALA A 254 8.40 -1.13 -13.30
C ALA A 254 7.42 -1.58 -12.21
N ASP A 255 6.54 -2.50 -12.57
CA ASP A 255 5.55 -3.05 -11.65
C ASP A 255 6.10 -4.29 -10.94
N MET A 256 5.75 -4.47 -9.67
CA MET A 256 6.15 -5.60 -8.83
C MET A 256 4.93 -6.25 -8.21
N ARG A 257 4.61 -7.46 -8.67
CA ARG A 257 3.43 -8.23 -8.24
C ARG A 257 3.80 -9.32 -7.26
N GLY A 258 3.03 -9.41 -6.18
CA GLY A 258 3.21 -10.42 -5.13
C GLY A 258 1.97 -10.60 -4.26
N PHE A 259 0.77 -10.36 -4.80
CA PHE A 259 -0.46 -10.23 -4.01
C PHE A 259 -0.24 -9.23 -2.85
N CYS A 260 -0.79 -9.51 -1.67
CA CYS A 260 -0.60 -8.73 -0.47
C CYS A 260 0.87 -8.59 -0.05
N ALA A 261 1.79 -9.49 -0.45
CA ALA A 261 3.21 -9.35 -0.15
C ALA A 261 3.95 -8.37 -1.08
N GLY A 262 3.35 -7.98 -2.22
CA GLY A 262 3.93 -7.09 -3.23
C GLY A 262 4.59 -5.82 -2.67
N PRO A 263 3.93 -5.08 -1.75
CA PRO A 263 4.53 -3.93 -1.08
C PRO A 263 5.80 -4.22 -0.30
N SER A 264 5.85 -5.32 0.45
CA SER A 264 7.05 -5.67 1.24
C SER A 264 8.21 -6.13 0.33
N HIS A 265 7.90 -6.84 -0.77
CA HIS A 265 8.87 -7.11 -1.82
C HIS A 265 9.40 -5.81 -2.44
N SER A 266 8.51 -4.85 -2.70
CA SER A 266 8.86 -3.56 -3.29
C SER A 266 9.71 -2.73 -2.35
N LEU A 267 9.45 -2.78 -1.05
CA LEU A 267 10.26 -2.14 -0.01
C LEU A 267 11.69 -2.69 0.00
N ILE A 268 11.84 -4.02 -0.04
CA ILE A 268 13.16 -4.67 -0.09
C ILE A 268 13.87 -4.34 -1.42
N ALA A 269 13.16 -4.36 -2.54
CA ALA A 269 13.71 -4.08 -3.86
C ALA A 269 14.16 -2.62 -4.00
N ALA A 270 13.34 -1.65 -3.59
CA ALA A 270 13.69 -0.24 -3.55
C ALA A 270 14.92 0.00 -2.66
N SER A 271 14.94 -0.64 -1.47
CA SER A 271 16.09 -0.57 -0.57
C SER A 271 17.36 -1.09 -1.23
N ALA A 272 17.29 -2.23 -1.92
CA ALA A 272 18.44 -2.80 -2.62
C ALA A 272 18.92 -1.90 -3.78
N LEU A 273 18.00 -1.33 -4.57
CA LEU A 273 18.33 -0.39 -5.65
C LEU A 273 19.06 0.84 -5.12
N VAL A 274 18.55 1.46 -4.06
CA VAL A 274 19.19 2.62 -3.42
C VAL A 274 20.54 2.26 -2.82
N GLN A 275 20.61 1.16 -2.06
CA GLN A 275 21.84 0.74 -1.40
C GLN A 275 22.96 0.38 -2.40
N SER A 276 22.59 -0.16 -3.57
CA SER A 276 23.54 -0.48 -4.64
C SER A 276 24.08 0.76 -5.37
N GLY A 277 23.48 1.94 -5.15
CA GLY A 277 23.84 3.18 -5.83
C GLY A 277 23.35 3.27 -7.27
N VAL A 278 22.40 2.41 -7.68
CA VAL A 278 21.75 2.50 -9.00
C VAL A 278 20.85 3.73 -9.07
N TYR A 279 20.14 4.04 -7.99
CA TYR A 279 19.24 5.18 -7.85
C TYR A 279 19.40 5.85 -6.49
N ASP A 280 19.05 7.13 -6.39
CA ASP A 280 19.14 7.89 -5.14
C ASP A 280 17.80 7.89 -4.40
N ASN A 281 16.71 8.01 -5.17
CA ASN A 281 15.34 8.09 -4.70
C ASN A 281 14.45 7.14 -5.48
N VAL A 282 13.91 6.14 -4.78
CA VAL A 282 12.99 5.15 -5.32
C VAL A 282 11.65 5.28 -4.61
N VAL A 283 10.59 5.58 -5.36
CA VAL A 283 9.22 5.62 -4.86
C VAL A 283 8.58 4.25 -5.04
N ILE A 284 7.87 3.79 -4.01
CA ILE A 284 6.97 2.66 -4.07
C ILE A 284 5.55 3.21 -4.02
N ALA A 285 4.65 2.72 -4.87
CA ALA A 285 3.25 3.14 -4.86
C ALA A 285 2.29 1.98 -5.13
N GLY A 286 1.05 2.12 -4.68
CA GLY A 286 -0.05 1.23 -5.02
C GLY A 286 -1.38 1.97 -4.98
N GLY A 287 -2.18 1.80 -6.03
CA GLY A 287 -3.57 2.26 -6.10
C GLY A 287 -4.57 1.15 -5.81
N GLY A 288 -5.80 1.51 -5.46
CA GLY A 288 -6.87 0.58 -5.11
C GLY A 288 -7.49 -0.12 -6.32
N ALA A 289 -7.99 -1.34 -6.12
CA ALA A 289 -8.68 -2.14 -7.12
C ALA A 289 -10.18 -2.18 -6.86
N SER A 290 -10.99 -1.79 -7.86
CA SER A 290 -12.45 -1.83 -7.78
C SER A 290 -12.98 -3.23 -7.51
N ALA A 291 -12.28 -4.26 -7.99
CA ALA A 291 -12.62 -5.66 -7.78
C ALA A 291 -12.78 -6.04 -6.30
N LYS A 292 -12.10 -5.34 -5.39
CA LYS A 292 -12.11 -5.60 -3.94
C LYS A 292 -13.21 -4.85 -3.19
N LEU A 293 -13.90 -3.92 -3.85
CA LEU A 293 -14.98 -3.18 -3.22
C LEU A 293 -16.12 -4.13 -2.85
N GLY A 294 -16.62 -4.01 -1.61
CA GLY A 294 -17.70 -4.84 -1.08
C GLY A 294 -17.43 -6.33 -1.06
N MET A 295 -16.15 -6.78 -1.02
CA MET A 295 -15.78 -8.19 -1.08
C MET A 295 -16.55 -9.06 -0.07
N ASN A 296 -16.68 -8.59 1.18
CA ASN A 296 -17.42 -9.23 2.27
C ASN A 296 -18.85 -8.66 2.45
N GLY A 297 -19.37 -7.96 1.45
CA GLY A 297 -20.63 -7.22 1.55
C GLY A 297 -21.84 -8.09 1.89
N LYS A 298 -21.85 -9.37 1.46
CA LYS A 298 -22.91 -10.33 1.82
C LYS A 298 -23.00 -10.54 3.33
N ASP A 299 -21.87 -10.68 4.01
CA ASP A 299 -21.81 -10.87 5.46
C ASP A 299 -22.17 -9.59 6.22
N HIS A 300 -21.77 -8.42 5.72
CA HIS A 300 -22.17 -7.13 6.28
C HIS A 300 -23.68 -6.92 6.22
N VAL A 301 -24.30 -7.08 5.04
CA VAL A 301 -25.76 -6.93 4.85
C VAL A 301 -26.52 -7.90 5.73
N LYS A 302 -26.13 -9.18 5.74
CA LYS A 302 -26.76 -10.22 6.58
C LYS A 302 -26.74 -9.87 8.07
N LYS A 303 -25.76 -9.08 8.51
CA LYS A 303 -25.58 -8.66 9.91
C LYS A 303 -26.12 -7.27 10.21
N GLY A 304 -26.79 -6.60 9.27
CA GLY A 304 -27.29 -5.25 9.47
C GLY A 304 -26.19 -4.18 9.49
N MET A 305 -24.99 -4.49 9.00
CA MET A 305 -23.82 -3.61 9.05
C MET A 305 -23.71 -2.77 7.79
N PRO A 306 -23.14 -1.55 7.85
CA PRO A 306 -22.74 -0.82 6.66
C PRO A 306 -21.67 -1.60 5.87
N ILE A 307 -21.56 -1.34 4.56
CA ILE A 307 -20.46 -1.84 3.75
C ILE A 307 -19.21 -1.04 4.10
N LEU A 308 -18.27 -1.66 4.80
CA LEU A 308 -17.02 -1.02 5.20
C LEU A 308 -15.92 -1.05 4.12
N GLU A 309 -16.14 -1.84 3.07
CA GLU A 309 -15.23 -2.00 1.92
C GLU A 309 -15.68 -1.14 0.73
N ASP A 310 -16.05 0.10 1.00
CA ASP A 310 -16.53 1.10 0.04
C ASP A 310 -15.45 2.15 -0.31
N CYS A 311 -14.21 1.92 0.14
CA CYS A 311 -13.07 2.78 -0.12
C CYS A 311 -11.98 2.04 -0.89
N LEU A 312 -11.50 2.67 -1.97
CA LEU A 312 -10.23 2.31 -2.61
C LEU A 312 -9.10 2.84 -1.74
N GLY A 313 -8.22 1.97 -1.30
CA GLY A 313 -7.03 2.32 -0.52
C GLY A 313 -5.81 2.44 -1.42
N GLY A 314 -4.99 3.45 -1.19
CA GLY A 314 -3.72 3.64 -1.87
C GLY A 314 -2.64 4.11 -0.92
N PHE A 315 -1.38 3.90 -1.31
CA PHE A 315 -0.24 4.35 -0.54
C PHE A 315 0.95 4.67 -1.43
N ALA A 316 1.87 5.49 -0.91
CA ALA A 316 3.18 5.65 -1.51
C ALA A 316 4.26 5.83 -0.43
N VAL A 317 5.50 5.42 -0.73
CA VAL A 317 6.65 5.47 0.16
C VAL A 317 7.88 5.89 -0.63
N LEU A 318 8.63 6.86 -0.11
CA LEU A 318 9.93 7.24 -0.66
C LEU A 318 11.06 6.56 0.11
N VAL A 319 11.83 5.73 -0.60
CA VAL A 319 13.10 5.17 -0.12
C VAL A 319 14.25 5.98 -0.72
N SER A 320 15.12 6.49 0.14
CA SER A 320 16.24 7.36 -0.27
C SER A 320 17.56 6.90 0.31
N LYS A 321 18.67 7.46 -0.20
CA LYS A 321 19.96 7.40 0.47
C LYS A 321 19.85 7.82 1.92
N ASN A 322 20.69 7.23 2.76
CA ASN A 322 20.80 7.61 4.15
C ASN A 322 21.08 9.10 4.30
N ASP A 323 20.23 9.77 5.07
CA ASP A 323 20.32 11.19 5.41
C ASP A 323 20.78 11.43 6.86
N GLY A 324 21.06 10.35 7.60
CA GLY A 324 21.44 10.39 9.02
C GLY A 324 20.28 10.73 9.97
N ILE A 325 19.06 10.86 9.47
CA ILE A 325 17.89 11.30 10.25
C ILE A 325 16.79 10.24 10.19
N ASN A 326 16.37 9.88 8.98
CA ASN A 326 15.23 9.00 8.77
C ASN A 326 15.60 7.54 9.03
N PRO A 327 14.65 6.69 9.46
CA PRO A 327 14.95 5.33 9.90
C PRO A 327 15.52 4.46 8.79
N ILE A 328 16.49 3.63 9.15
CA ILE A 328 17.23 2.78 8.22
C ILE A 328 16.50 1.47 7.95
N LEU A 329 16.52 1.03 6.70
CA LEU A 329 16.01 -0.26 6.24
C LEU A 329 17.14 -1.29 6.26
N ARG A 330 17.06 -2.27 7.16
CA ARG A 330 18.08 -3.32 7.35
C ARG A 330 17.94 -4.41 6.29
N THR A 331 18.45 -4.13 5.09
CA THR A 331 18.47 -5.06 3.95
C THR A 331 19.25 -6.35 4.21
N ASP A 332 20.13 -6.35 5.21
CA ASP A 332 20.84 -7.53 5.72
C ASP A 332 19.95 -8.40 6.62
N LEU A 333 18.87 -7.84 7.19
CA LEU A 333 17.93 -8.49 8.11
C LEU A 333 16.56 -8.71 7.47
N VAL A 334 16.57 -9.41 6.33
CA VAL A 334 15.36 -9.81 5.60
C VAL A 334 14.97 -11.25 5.95
N GLY A 335 13.70 -11.43 6.35
CA GLY A 335 13.05 -12.74 6.45
C GLY A 335 12.43 -13.13 5.10
N LYS A 336 12.41 -14.43 4.80
CA LYS A 336 11.89 -14.92 3.53
C LYS A 336 11.21 -16.27 3.69
N HIS A 337 9.99 -16.35 3.18
CA HIS A 337 9.33 -17.62 2.94
C HIS A 337 9.91 -18.23 1.66
N THR A 338 10.42 -19.45 1.75
CA THR A 338 11.03 -20.14 0.61
C THR A 338 10.09 -21.22 0.10
N VAL A 339 10.29 -21.65 -1.14
CA VAL A 339 9.58 -22.81 -1.72
C VAL A 339 9.65 -24.04 -0.80
N GLY A 340 10.75 -24.21 -0.07
CA GLY A 340 10.96 -25.32 0.87
C GLY A 340 10.44 -25.11 2.29
N THR A 341 9.96 -23.92 2.67
CA THR A 341 9.52 -23.61 4.04
C THR A 341 8.26 -24.39 4.44
N GLY A 342 7.43 -24.76 3.46
CA GLY A 342 6.12 -25.36 3.70
C GLY A 342 5.05 -24.33 4.09
N SER A 343 3.82 -24.79 4.30
CA SER A 343 2.63 -23.93 4.46
C SER A 343 2.08 -23.86 5.89
N SER A 344 2.72 -24.53 6.86
CA SER A 344 2.23 -24.46 8.25
C SER A 344 2.41 -23.05 8.81
N PRO A 345 1.43 -22.48 9.55
CA PRO A 345 1.54 -21.13 10.11
C PRO A 345 2.81 -20.92 10.94
N GLN A 346 3.23 -21.94 11.70
CA GLN A 346 4.46 -21.87 12.49
C GLN A 346 5.70 -21.74 11.61
N ALA A 347 5.82 -22.53 10.54
CA ALA A 347 6.98 -22.48 9.64
C ALA A 347 7.04 -21.15 8.90
N VAL A 348 5.89 -20.65 8.43
CA VAL A 348 5.79 -19.35 7.77
C VAL A 348 6.27 -18.24 8.70
N ILE A 349 5.66 -18.10 9.89
CA ILE A 349 6.05 -17.03 10.82
C ILE A 349 7.48 -17.20 11.34
N SER A 350 7.98 -18.43 11.53
CA SER A 350 9.39 -18.63 11.86
C SER A 350 10.33 -18.08 10.78
N SER A 351 10.08 -18.40 9.50
CA SER A 351 10.90 -17.95 8.38
C SER A 351 10.86 -16.44 8.14
N LEU A 352 9.72 -15.82 8.44
CA LEU A 352 9.53 -14.38 8.28
C LEU A 352 10.04 -13.59 9.47
N VAL A 353 9.85 -14.08 10.69
CA VAL A 353 10.17 -13.31 11.90
C VAL A 353 11.44 -13.82 12.56
N THR A 354 11.38 -15.04 13.08
CA THR A 354 12.41 -15.48 14.02
C THR A 354 13.76 -15.80 13.36
N ASP A 355 13.77 -16.23 12.10
CA ASP A 355 15.00 -16.55 11.38
C ASP A 355 15.78 -15.27 11.02
N ALA A 356 15.08 -14.16 10.78
CA ALA A 356 15.72 -12.85 10.57
C ALA A 356 16.31 -12.30 11.87
N LEU A 357 15.59 -12.45 12.99
CA LEU A 357 16.05 -12.02 14.31
C LEU A 357 17.25 -12.85 14.80
N ASP A 358 17.26 -14.16 14.59
CA ASP A 358 18.38 -15.02 14.98
C ASP A 358 19.69 -14.60 14.30
N LYS A 359 19.65 -14.24 13.02
CA LYS A 359 20.82 -13.73 12.29
C LYS A 359 21.41 -12.47 12.92
N ALA A 360 20.56 -11.64 13.52
CA ALA A 360 20.94 -10.42 14.21
C ALA A 360 21.29 -10.65 15.69
N GLY A 361 21.13 -11.87 16.22
CA GLY A 361 21.25 -12.14 17.65
C GLY A 361 20.16 -11.45 18.50
N LEU A 362 19.02 -11.12 17.90
CA LEU A 362 17.91 -10.41 18.53
C LEU A 362 16.84 -11.37 19.04
N LYS A 363 16.21 -11.00 20.14
CA LYS A 363 15.00 -11.62 20.66
C LYS A 363 13.77 -11.02 20.00
N ILE A 364 12.65 -11.73 20.12
CA ILE A 364 11.36 -11.20 19.65
C ILE A 364 10.90 -9.96 20.44
N THR A 365 11.41 -9.79 21.66
CA THR A 365 11.14 -8.63 22.52
C THR A 365 12.01 -7.42 22.17
N ASP A 366 13.05 -7.59 21.34
CA ASP A 366 13.93 -6.49 20.92
C ASP A 366 13.37 -5.73 19.70
N VAL A 367 12.23 -6.18 19.16
CA VAL A 367 11.43 -5.48 18.17
C VAL A 367 10.29 -4.81 18.91
N ASP A 368 10.22 -3.47 18.87
CA ASP A 368 9.24 -2.72 19.62
C ASP A 368 7.83 -2.91 19.07
N LYS A 369 7.68 -2.89 17.73
CA LYS A 369 6.38 -3.12 17.06
C LYS A 369 6.51 -4.03 15.85
N TYR A 370 5.56 -4.94 15.70
CA TYR A 370 5.38 -5.75 14.50
C TYR A 370 4.24 -5.20 13.68
N SER A 371 4.49 -4.85 12.42
CA SER A 371 3.41 -4.57 11.47
C SER A 371 3.23 -5.77 10.56
N VAL A 372 2.09 -6.44 10.73
CA VAL A 372 1.74 -7.71 10.08
C VAL A 372 0.61 -7.47 9.08
N GLU A 373 -0.26 -8.45 8.82
CA GLU A 373 -1.52 -8.25 8.10
C GLU A 373 -2.47 -7.36 8.94
N MET A 374 -2.37 -6.03 8.78
CA MET A 374 -3.06 -4.96 9.53
C MET A 374 -4.54 -4.77 9.14
N GLN A 375 -5.21 -5.85 8.75
CA GLN A 375 -6.61 -5.82 8.31
C GLN A 375 -7.51 -5.30 9.43
N ASN A 376 -8.44 -4.41 9.08
CA ASN A 376 -9.42 -3.87 10.01
C ASN A 376 -10.37 -4.97 10.54
N PRO A 377 -10.38 -5.27 11.86
CA PRO A 377 -11.20 -6.33 12.39
C PRO A 377 -12.71 -6.07 12.36
N ASP A 378 -13.17 -4.83 12.17
CA ASP A 378 -14.58 -4.55 11.88
C ASP A 378 -15.04 -5.18 10.56
N ILE A 379 -14.11 -5.39 9.61
CA ILE A 379 -14.40 -6.02 8.31
C ILE A 379 -14.25 -7.54 8.41
N THR A 380 -13.15 -8.00 9.01
CA THR A 380 -12.79 -9.43 8.96
C THR A 380 -13.53 -10.28 10.00
N LYS A 381 -13.88 -9.76 11.18
CA LYS A 381 -14.63 -10.52 12.20
C LYS A 381 -16.04 -10.89 11.68
N PRO A 382 -16.82 -9.97 11.08
CA PRO A 382 -18.09 -10.32 10.47
C PRO A 382 -17.98 -11.35 9.34
N ALA A 383 -16.94 -11.30 8.52
CA ALA A 383 -16.71 -12.28 7.46
C ALA A 383 -16.21 -13.65 7.96
N GLY A 384 -16.00 -13.82 9.27
CA GLY A 384 -15.54 -15.09 9.87
C GLY A 384 -14.03 -15.31 9.82
N ALA A 385 -13.25 -14.35 9.30
CA ALA A 385 -11.79 -14.39 9.32
C ALA A 385 -11.19 -14.02 10.70
N GLY A 386 -11.98 -13.42 11.58
CA GLY A 386 -11.56 -13.07 12.94
C GLY A 386 -10.65 -11.84 13.00
N ASP A 387 -9.85 -11.73 14.06
CA ASP A 387 -8.88 -10.65 14.25
C ASP A 387 -7.51 -11.05 13.71
N VAL A 388 -7.24 -10.70 12.45
CA VAL A 388 -6.06 -11.17 11.72
C VAL A 388 -4.74 -10.63 12.29
N PRO A 389 -4.62 -9.32 12.63
CA PRO A 389 -3.44 -8.82 13.34
C PRO A 389 -3.21 -9.54 14.67
N GLN A 390 -4.26 -9.67 15.50
CA GLN A 390 -4.13 -10.31 16.82
C GLN A 390 -3.73 -11.80 16.71
N ALA A 391 -4.24 -12.52 15.70
CA ALA A 391 -3.83 -13.90 15.44
C ALA A 391 -2.34 -14.02 15.09
N ASN A 392 -1.82 -13.08 14.30
CA ASN A 392 -0.40 -13.01 13.97
C ASN A 392 0.47 -12.73 15.21
N TYR A 393 0.10 -11.77 16.07
CA TYR A 393 0.86 -11.49 17.31
C TYR A 393 0.86 -12.67 18.28
N LYS A 394 -0.26 -13.40 18.40
CA LYS A 394 -0.33 -14.64 19.18
C LYS A 394 0.69 -15.67 18.68
N MET A 395 0.84 -15.82 17.35
CA MET A 395 1.80 -16.75 16.76
C MET A 395 3.25 -16.32 17.02
N ILE A 396 3.56 -15.03 16.85
CA ILE A 396 4.90 -14.48 17.13
C ILE A 396 5.26 -14.67 18.61
N GLY A 397 4.35 -14.32 19.53
CA GLY A 397 4.57 -14.52 20.97
C GLY A 397 4.70 -16.01 21.34
N ALA A 398 3.92 -16.90 20.72
CA ALA A 398 4.06 -18.34 20.93
C ALA A 398 5.43 -18.88 20.48
N LEU A 399 5.99 -18.35 19.39
CA LEU A 399 7.38 -18.63 18.99
C LEU A 399 8.38 -18.09 20.02
N GLY A 400 8.11 -16.93 20.61
CA GLY A 400 8.87 -16.40 21.75
C GLY A 400 8.94 -17.34 22.93
N VAL A 401 7.80 -17.91 23.32
CA VAL A 401 7.73 -18.92 24.39
C VAL A 401 8.57 -20.14 24.02
N LYS A 402 8.43 -20.65 22.78
CA LYS A 402 9.20 -21.79 22.29
C LYS A 402 10.70 -21.52 22.31
N LYS A 403 11.12 -20.29 21.99
CA LYS A 403 12.52 -19.84 22.02
C LYS A 403 13.01 -19.38 23.40
N LYS A 404 12.16 -19.41 24.43
CA LYS A 404 12.47 -18.91 25.78
C LYS A 404 12.86 -17.43 25.82
N HIS A 405 12.33 -16.64 24.89
CA HIS A 405 12.45 -15.17 24.92
C HIS A 405 11.48 -14.55 25.94
N ILE A 406 10.33 -15.21 26.12
CA ILE A 406 9.29 -14.87 27.09
C ILE A 406 8.73 -16.15 27.73
N GLU A 407 8.08 -16.03 28.87
CA GLU A 407 7.27 -17.07 29.50
C GLU A 407 5.84 -17.10 28.93
N LYS A 408 5.16 -18.25 29.03
CA LYS A 408 3.78 -18.41 28.55
C LYS A 408 2.80 -17.39 29.18
N LYS A 409 3.04 -16.99 30.43
CA LYS A 409 2.21 -16.02 31.15
C LYS A 409 2.31 -14.59 30.60
N GLU A 410 3.42 -14.28 29.92
CA GLU A 410 3.72 -12.95 29.36
C GLU A 410 3.13 -12.75 27.95
N LEU A 411 2.45 -13.77 27.39
CA LEU A 411 1.92 -13.71 26.03
C LEU A 411 0.91 -12.57 25.82
N LYS A 412 0.08 -12.27 26.83
CA LYS A 412 -0.88 -11.17 26.75
C LYS A 412 -0.17 -9.81 26.69
N ASP A 413 0.81 -9.62 27.57
CA ASP A 413 1.60 -8.40 27.65
C ASP A 413 2.43 -8.21 26.38
N PHE A 414 2.95 -9.31 25.80
CA PHE A 414 3.63 -9.27 24.51
C PHE A 414 2.71 -8.72 23.39
N ILE A 415 1.48 -9.24 23.29
CA ILE A 415 0.52 -8.78 22.27
C ILE A 415 0.17 -7.31 22.47
N GLN A 416 0.00 -6.88 23.72
CA GLN A 416 -0.32 -5.48 24.05
C GLN A 416 0.83 -4.53 23.73
N ASN A 417 2.06 -4.90 24.10
CA ASN A 417 3.21 -4.02 23.98
C ASN A 417 3.78 -3.99 22.55
N HIS A 418 3.84 -5.15 21.89
CA HIS A 418 4.50 -5.30 20.58
C HIS A 418 3.53 -5.40 19.38
N GLY A 419 2.23 -5.58 19.66
CA GLY A 419 1.18 -5.57 18.65
C GLY A 419 0.52 -4.20 18.50
N MET A 420 -0.36 -4.12 17.51
CA MET A 420 -1.24 -2.98 17.21
C MET A 420 -2.55 -3.48 16.62
N SER A 421 -3.66 -2.80 16.92
CA SER A 421 -4.94 -3.04 16.24
C SER A 421 -4.79 -2.85 14.73
N GLY A 422 -5.54 -3.61 13.92
CA GLY A 422 -5.59 -3.37 12.47
C GLY A 422 -6.58 -2.27 12.12
N TRP A 423 -6.25 -1.46 11.12
CA TRP A 423 -7.10 -0.35 10.66
C TRP A 423 -7.23 -0.27 9.14
N ALA A 424 -6.44 -1.07 8.41
CA ALA A 424 -6.34 -0.95 6.97
C ALA A 424 -7.60 -1.47 6.26
N PRO A 425 -8.07 -0.79 5.19
CA PRO A 425 -9.18 -1.27 4.37
C PRO A 425 -8.81 -2.55 3.62
N THR A 426 -9.81 -3.30 3.16
CA THR A 426 -9.59 -4.50 2.34
C THR A 426 -9.26 -4.13 0.89
N GLN A 427 -7.97 -3.98 0.62
CA GLN A 427 -7.37 -3.87 -0.73
C GLN A 427 -6.10 -4.70 -0.63
N GLY A 428 -5.90 -5.80 -1.36
CA GLY A 428 -4.99 -6.86 -0.90
C GLY A 428 -3.57 -6.39 -0.56
N HIS A 429 -3.02 -5.47 -1.36
CA HIS A 429 -1.70 -4.85 -1.13
C HIS A 429 -1.67 -3.83 0.04
N ILE A 430 -2.80 -3.34 0.54
CA ILE A 430 -2.83 -2.32 1.58
C ILE A 430 -2.59 -2.89 2.99
N PRO A 431 -3.31 -3.91 3.50
CA PRO A 431 -3.15 -4.36 4.89
C PRO A 431 -1.76 -4.92 5.25
N SER A 432 -0.93 -5.32 4.28
CA SER A 432 0.24 -6.14 4.60
C SER A 432 1.45 -5.31 5.05
N GLY A 433 1.48 -4.95 6.34
CA GLY A 433 2.61 -4.32 7.05
C GLY A 433 2.87 -2.85 6.68
N VAL A 434 2.65 -2.47 5.43
CA VAL A 434 2.91 -1.11 4.93
C VAL A 434 2.06 0.02 5.52
N PRO A 435 0.84 -0.20 6.08
CA PRO A 435 0.08 0.87 6.71
C PRO A 435 0.82 1.55 7.87
N TYR A 436 1.78 0.86 8.49
CA TYR A 436 2.54 1.40 9.60
C TYR A 436 3.80 2.16 9.18
N LEU A 437 4.23 2.16 7.91
CA LEU A 437 5.53 2.76 7.51
C LEU A 437 5.63 4.26 7.82
N GLY A 438 4.59 5.05 7.56
CA GLY A 438 4.57 6.48 7.90
C GLY A 438 4.59 6.74 9.40
N PHE A 439 3.90 5.91 10.17
CA PHE A 439 3.92 5.96 11.64
C PHE A 439 5.28 5.54 12.19
N ALA A 440 5.82 4.42 11.72
CA ALA A 440 7.15 3.92 12.04
C ALA A 440 8.23 4.97 11.75
N ARG A 441 8.12 5.68 10.63
CA ARG A 441 9.02 6.80 10.31
C ARG A 441 9.04 7.83 11.44
N LYS A 442 7.86 8.25 11.89
CA LYS A 442 7.72 9.20 13.00
C LYS A 442 8.23 8.60 14.32
N ASP A 443 7.79 7.41 14.67
CA ASP A 443 8.09 6.76 15.96
C ASP A 443 9.59 6.47 16.13
N LEU A 444 10.29 6.14 15.04
CA LEU A 444 11.73 5.87 15.03
C LEU A 444 12.60 7.12 14.81
N THR A 445 12.01 8.25 14.42
CA THR A 445 12.75 9.52 14.27
C THR A 445 12.55 10.38 15.52
N GLU A 446 11.30 10.61 15.91
CA GLU A 446 10.89 11.54 16.98
C GLU A 446 10.34 10.85 18.22
N GLY A 447 9.83 9.62 18.08
CA GLY A 447 9.23 8.86 19.19
C GLY A 447 10.26 8.12 20.04
N ASP A 448 9.78 7.14 20.80
CA ASP A 448 10.60 6.36 21.75
C ASP A 448 10.97 4.96 21.24
N LEU A 449 10.54 4.58 20.03
CA LEU A 449 10.82 3.26 19.47
C LEU A 449 12.22 3.21 18.85
N ASN A 450 12.80 2.03 18.77
CA ASN A 450 14.13 1.80 18.19
C ASN A 450 14.12 0.81 17.03
N ARG A 451 13.18 -0.12 17.01
CA ARG A 451 13.11 -1.19 16.00
C ARG A 451 11.68 -1.62 15.74
N VAL A 452 11.32 -1.68 14.47
CA VAL A 452 10.05 -2.25 14.03
C VAL A 452 10.30 -3.30 12.95
N MET A 453 9.35 -4.20 12.77
CA MET A 453 9.43 -5.23 11.74
C MET A 453 8.19 -5.21 10.87
N ILE A 454 8.40 -5.11 9.55
CA ILE A 454 7.34 -5.12 8.54
C ILE A 454 7.27 -6.52 7.96
N VAL A 455 6.10 -7.13 7.99
CA VAL A 455 5.86 -8.51 7.53
C VAL A 455 4.83 -8.51 6.41
N GLY A 456 5.29 -8.85 5.22
CA GLY A 456 4.50 -9.07 4.02
C GLY A 456 4.11 -10.54 3.88
N LYS A 457 2.83 -10.83 3.61
CA LYS A 457 2.37 -12.20 3.33
C LYS A 457 1.28 -12.20 2.29
N GLY A 458 1.39 -13.07 1.29
CA GLY A 458 0.45 -13.20 0.17
C GLY A 458 -0.03 -14.63 -0.02
N SER A 459 -1.27 -14.79 -0.48
CA SER A 459 -1.86 -16.09 -0.82
C SER A 459 -1.77 -16.33 -2.33
N LEU A 460 -0.74 -17.05 -2.80
CA LEU A 460 -0.52 -17.27 -4.24
C LEU A 460 -1.50 -18.27 -4.87
N PHE A 461 -2.15 -19.11 -4.06
CA PHE A 461 -3.07 -20.15 -4.53
C PHE A 461 -4.30 -19.61 -5.27
N LEU A 462 -4.63 -18.34 -5.09
CA LEU A 462 -5.71 -17.68 -5.82
C LEU A 462 -5.43 -17.62 -7.33
N GLY A 463 -4.16 -17.45 -7.71
CA GLY A 463 -3.75 -17.48 -9.11
C GLY A 463 -3.78 -18.88 -9.74
N ARG A 464 -4.04 -19.94 -8.96
CA ARG A 464 -4.09 -21.34 -9.40
C ARG A 464 -2.81 -21.85 -10.09
N MET A 465 -1.68 -21.19 -9.86
CA MET A 465 -0.36 -21.60 -10.38
C MET A 465 0.47 -22.37 -9.36
N THR A 466 0.20 -22.21 -8.06
CA THR A 466 0.90 -22.87 -6.95
C THR A 466 0.01 -22.89 -5.71
N ASN A 467 0.18 -23.85 -4.80
CA ASN A 467 -0.53 -23.88 -3.51
C ASN A 467 0.26 -23.21 -2.36
N LEU A 468 1.36 -22.53 -2.70
CA LEU A 468 2.23 -21.89 -1.71
C LEU A 468 1.65 -20.55 -1.25
N PHE A 469 2.09 -20.14 -0.06
CA PHE A 469 2.05 -18.75 0.35
C PHE A 469 3.32 -18.05 -0.15
N ASP A 470 3.25 -16.73 -0.26
CA ASP A 470 4.42 -15.89 -0.37
C ASP A 470 4.60 -15.09 0.92
N GLY A 471 5.83 -14.64 1.17
CA GLY A 471 6.07 -13.71 2.26
C GLY A 471 7.53 -13.33 2.41
N VAL A 472 7.72 -12.08 2.81
CA VAL A 472 9.01 -11.49 3.14
C VAL A 472 8.84 -10.52 4.29
N SER A 473 9.94 -10.20 4.95
CA SER A 473 9.94 -9.20 6.01
C SER A 473 11.22 -8.39 6.00
N ILE A 474 11.16 -7.20 6.58
CA ILE A 474 12.33 -6.34 6.76
C ILE A 474 12.26 -5.65 8.12
N ILE A 475 13.43 -5.50 8.75
CA ILE A 475 13.59 -4.74 9.98
C ILE A 475 13.91 -3.28 9.63
N ILE A 476 13.26 -2.36 10.32
CA ILE A 476 13.54 -0.92 10.25
C ILE A 476 14.04 -0.49 11.62
N GLU A 477 15.11 0.28 11.65
CA GLU A 477 15.73 0.75 12.89
C GLU A 477 15.86 2.27 12.90
N ARG A 478 15.85 2.83 14.11
CA ARG A 478 16.22 4.23 14.35
C ARG A 478 17.59 4.51 13.75
N ASN A 479 17.69 5.61 13.03
CA ASN A 479 18.96 6.07 12.49
C ASN A 479 19.85 6.59 13.63
N THR A 480 21.11 6.18 13.63
CA THR A 480 22.10 6.63 14.63
C THR A 480 23.02 7.73 14.07
N GLY A 481 22.63 8.33 12.94
CA GLY A 481 23.41 9.31 12.20
C GLY A 481 24.30 8.65 11.14
N TYR A 482 25.06 9.48 10.43
CA TYR A 482 26.16 8.98 9.63
C TYR A 482 27.22 8.42 10.58
N GLN A 483 27.33 7.10 10.65
CA GLN A 483 28.58 6.51 11.07
C GLN A 483 29.58 6.86 9.98
N GLU A 484 30.59 7.67 10.31
CA GLU A 484 31.77 7.79 9.46
C GLU A 484 32.16 6.36 9.08
N GLU A 485 32.10 6.05 7.79
CA GLU A 485 32.85 4.93 7.29
C GLU A 485 34.27 5.15 7.81
N GLU A 486 34.79 4.24 8.63
CA GLU A 486 36.24 4.08 8.79
C GLU A 486 36.78 3.79 7.39
N LYS A 487 36.96 4.85 6.60
CA LYS A 487 37.50 4.81 5.26
C LYS A 487 38.98 4.55 5.41
N GLY A 488 39.29 3.26 5.38
CA GLY A 488 40.60 2.78 5.03
C GLY A 488 41.60 2.76 6.17
N ILE A 489 42.45 1.74 6.08
CA ILE A 489 43.72 1.63 6.78
C ILE A 489 44.38 3.01 6.78
N SER A 490 44.59 3.60 7.96
CA SER A 490 45.20 4.94 8.06
C SER A 490 46.57 4.95 7.37
N GLU A 491 47.04 6.11 6.88
CA GLU A 491 48.40 6.24 6.31
C GLU A 491 49.46 5.64 7.24
N ASP A 492 49.27 5.75 8.56
CA ASP A 492 50.16 5.18 9.56
C ASP A 492 50.10 3.65 9.62
N GLN A 493 48.93 3.04 9.46
CA GLN A 493 48.82 1.59 9.34
C GLN A 493 49.42 1.08 8.02
N VAL A 494 49.23 1.79 6.90
CA VAL A 494 49.90 1.47 5.62
C VAL A 494 51.41 1.57 5.76
N ARG A 495 51.93 2.63 6.41
CA ARG A 495 53.36 2.79 6.70
C ARG A 495 53.88 1.67 7.58
N LYS A 496 53.12 1.22 8.59
CA LYS A 496 53.49 0.06 9.42
C LYS A 496 53.60 -1.23 8.60
N ILE A 497 52.62 -1.51 7.74
CA ILE A 497 52.62 -2.71 6.88
C ILE A 497 53.80 -2.68 5.90
N ILE A 498 54.08 -1.52 5.29
CA ILE A 498 55.24 -1.33 4.41
C ILE A 498 56.55 -1.50 5.19
N ALA A 499 56.68 -0.88 6.36
CA ALA A 499 57.87 -0.99 7.21
C ALA A 499 58.12 -2.42 7.69
N GLU A 500 57.08 -3.15 8.09
CA GLU A 500 57.19 -4.56 8.46
C GLU A 500 57.60 -5.43 7.27
N SER A 501 57.06 -5.15 6.07
CA SER A 501 57.41 -5.86 4.85
C SER A 501 58.86 -5.61 4.43
N ILE A 502 59.34 -4.35 4.49
CA ILE A 502 60.74 -3.98 4.22
C ILE A 502 61.67 -4.64 5.24
N LYS A 503 61.29 -4.64 6.53
CA LYS A 503 62.08 -5.26 7.59
C LYS A 503 62.19 -6.77 7.36
N LYS A 504 61.11 -7.43 6.94
CA LYS A 504 61.10 -8.86 6.59
C LYS A 504 62.00 -9.17 5.39
N LEU A 505 61.94 -8.33 4.36
CA LEU A 505 62.78 -8.46 3.16
C LEU A 505 64.28 -8.26 3.49
N ALA A 506 64.58 -7.26 4.32
CA ALA A 506 65.94 -7.00 4.78
C ALA A 506 66.49 -8.15 5.65
N SER A 507 65.66 -8.75 6.51
CA SER A 507 66.05 -9.94 7.27
C SER A 507 66.39 -11.13 6.36
N GLN A 508 65.60 -11.34 5.30
CA GLN A 508 65.82 -12.42 4.34
C GLN A 508 67.09 -12.21 3.49
N LEU A 509 67.46 -10.97 3.20
CA LEU A 509 68.69 -10.63 2.46
C LEU A 509 69.97 -10.68 3.30
N ILE A 510 69.85 -10.78 4.63
CA ILE A 510 70.98 -10.95 5.56
C ILE A 510 71.18 -12.44 5.93
N GLU A 511 70.20 -13.29 5.61
CA GLU A 511 70.26 -14.75 5.78
C GLU A 511 70.80 -15.50 4.54
N GLU A 512 71.15 -14.80 3.46
CA GLU A 512 72.07 -15.24 2.39
C GLU A 512 73.49 -14.69 2.64
#